data_AF-R7L4J9-F1
#
_entry.id   AF-R7L4J9-F1
#
_cell.length_a   1.000
_cell.length_b   1.000
_cell.length_c   1.000
_cell.angle_alpha   90.00
_cell.angle_beta   90.00
_cell.angle_gamma   90.00
#
_symmetry.space_group_name_H-M   'P 1'
#
loop_
_entity.id
_entity.type
_entity.pdbx_description
1 polymer ?
#
loop_
_entity_poly.entity_id
_entity_poly.type
_entity_poly.pdbx_seq_one_letter_code
_entity_poly.pdbx_strand_id
1 'polypeptide(L)'
;MPYVGVNFPRLRYVGKYSPNLSVSAGGKSYPPLIVADMDKIVAEEFNNELPLVIAKTLLSAGTKAALQYGLQESVRAASNGDSALLLAAMIVGSIYQVSMNDADLRTWSTLPKQIKISRMPTPKDGKIFIDGREVKVDVSARANIVCVNKPSAFSQISIRCFAIGKH
;
A
#
# COMPACT_ATOMS: atom_id res chain seq x y z
N MET A 1 -20.35 -12.46 31.24
CA MET A 1 -20.58 -11.55 30.10
C MET A 1 -19.72 -12.07 28.94
N PRO A 2 -20.30 -12.53 27.81
CA PRO A 2 -19.50 -12.87 26.64
C PRO A 2 -18.86 -11.59 26.09
N TYR A 3 -17.54 -11.60 25.88
CA TYR A 3 -16.76 -10.48 25.37
C TYR A 3 -16.27 -10.82 23.96
N VAL A 4 -16.62 -9.98 22.98
CA VAL A 4 -16.11 -10.08 21.61
C VAL A 4 -15.43 -8.77 21.28
N GLY A 5 -14.09 -8.77 21.31
CA GLY A 5 -13.29 -7.62 20.87
C GLY A 5 -13.30 -7.51 19.35
N VAL A 6 -13.52 -6.28 18.85
CA VAL A 6 -13.43 -5.94 17.43
C VAL A 6 -12.29 -4.93 17.25
N ASN A 7 -11.38 -5.19 16.31
CA ASN A 7 -10.28 -4.27 15.99
C ASN A 7 -10.49 -3.76 14.56
N PHE A 8 -10.54 -2.43 14.41
CA PHE A 8 -10.76 -1.81 13.10
C PHE A 8 -9.42 -1.44 12.45
N PRO A 9 -9.29 -1.60 11.12
CA PRO A 9 -8.08 -1.24 10.43
C PRO A 9 -7.88 0.29 10.46
N ARG A 10 -6.62 0.74 10.44
CA ARG A 10 -6.26 2.16 10.44
C ARG A 10 -5.17 2.45 9.41
N LEU A 11 -5.35 3.51 8.65
CA LEU A 11 -4.37 4.00 7.70
C LEU A 11 -3.28 4.82 8.44
N ARG A 12 -2.00 4.52 8.20
CA ARG A 12 -0.86 5.29 8.73
C ARG A 12 0.04 5.77 7.60
N TYR A 13 0.18 7.08 7.46
CA TYR A 13 1.07 7.69 6.48
C TYR A 13 2.52 7.72 6.97
N VAL A 14 3.46 7.44 6.07
CA VAL A 14 4.90 7.59 6.32
C VAL A 14 5.36 8.94 5.76
N GLY A 15 5.70 9.89 6.64
CA GLY A 15 5.98 11.29 6.26
C GLY A 15 7.38 11.59 5.73
N LYS A 16 8.29 10.61 5.66
CA LYS A 16 9.68 10.85 5.21
C LYS A 16 9.79 10.68 3.70
N TYR A 17 9.49 11.72 2.93
CA TYR A 17 9.82 11.77 1.49
C TYR A 17 10.10 13.20 1.02
N SER A 18 10.84 13.33 -0.09
CA SER A 18 11.12 14.65 -0.70
C SER A 18 10.19 14.85 -1.89
N PRO A 19 9.26 15.82 -1.84
CA PRO A 19 8.37 16.08 -2.97
C PRO A 19 9.10 16.80 -4.11
N ASN A 20 10.23 17.46 -3.83
CA ASN A 20 10.84 18.38 -4.77
C ASN A 20 12.01 17.71 -5.49
N LEU A 21 11.88 17.63 -6.82
CA LEU A 21 12.94 17.27 -7.75
C LEU A 21 12.98 18.39 -8.80
N SER A 22 14.10 19.11 -8.87
CA SER A 22 14.29 20.11 -9.92
C SER A 22 14.89 19.44 -11.16
N VAL A 23 14.36 19.79 -12.33
CA VAL A 23 14.88 19.37 -13.63
C VAL A 23 15.02 20.61 -14.49
N SER A 24 16.20 20.83 -15.05
CA SER A 24 16.44 21.96 -15.95
C SER A 24 17.38 21.58 -17.10
N ALA A 25 17.24 22.26 -18.22
CA ALA A 25 18.08 22.09 -19.40
C ALA A 25 18.08 23.37 -20.23
N GLY A 26 19.25 23.74 -20.79
CA GLY A 26 19.38 24.95 -21.61
C GLY A 26 18.87 26.22 -20.93
N GLY A 27 19.09 26.37 -19.62
CA GLY A 27 18.62 27.53 -18.83
C GLY A 27 17.12 27.56 -18.51
N LYS A 28 16.34 26.55 -18.91
CA LYS A 28 14.89 26.46 -18.63
C LYS A 28 14.60 25.39 -17.58
N SER A 29 13.60 25.63 -16.73
CA SER A 29 13.10 24.66 -15.75
C SER A 29 11.95 23.85 -16.33
N TYR A 30 11.95 22.54 -16.08
CA TYR A 30 10.95 21.58 -16.52
C TYR A 30 10.39 20.84 -15.30
N PRO A 31 9.46 21.45 -14.53
CA PRO A 31 8.97 20.89 -13.29
C PRO A 31 8.31 19.52 -13.51
N PRO A 32 8.70 18.47 -12.77
CA PRO A 32 8.04 17.17 -12.85
C PRO A 32 6.58 17.22 -12.41
N LEU A 33 5.70 16.63 -13.21
CA LEU A 33 4.28 16.48 -12.92
C LEU A 33 4.03 15.14 -12.23
N ILE A 34 3.18 15.13 -11.21
CA ILE A 34 2.78 13.90 -10.51
C ILE A 34 1.82 13.13 -11.41
N VAL A 35 2.19 11.88 -11.72
CA VAL A 35 1.34 10.93 -12.46
C VAL A 35 0.60 10.03 -11.48
N ALA A 36 1.27 9.61 -10.41
CA ALA A 36 0.69 8.79 -9.37
C ALA A 36 1.19 9.20 -7.99
N ASP A 37 0.28 9.27 -7.04
CA ASP A 37 0.55 9.51 -5.62
C ASP A 37 0.06 8.29 -4.85
N MET A 38 0.99 7.48 -4.34
CA MET A 38 0.65 6.21 -3.71
C MET A 38 -0.07 6.40 -2.37
N ASP A 39 0.22 7.49 -1.66
CA ASP A 39 -0.49 7.79 -0.42
C ASP A 39 -1.97 8.09 -0.72
N LYS A 40 -2.27 8.81 -1.80
CA LYS A 40 -3.66 9.04 -2.23
C LYS A 40 -4.35 7.79 -2.77
N ILE A 41 -3.67 7.03 -3.64
CA ILE A 41 -4.23 5.81 -4.24
C ILE A 41 -4.59 4.80 -3.15
N VAL A 42 -3.68 4.57 -2.20
CA VAL A 42 -3.92 3.62 -1.11
C VAL A 42 -4.97 4.14 -0.14
N ALA A 43 -4.99 5.45 0.15
CA ALA A 43 -6.04 6.02 0.98
C ALA A 43 -7.43 5.82 0.37
N GLU A 44 -7.55 6.01 -0.94
CA GLU A 44 -8.78 5.80 -1.68
C GLU A 44 -9.22 4.34 -1.67
N GLU A 45 -8.30 3.41 -1.96
CA GLU A 45 -8.57 1.97 -1.89
C GLU A 45 -8.99 1.55 -0.48
N PHE A 46 -8.28 2.01 0.55
CA PHE A 46 -8.61 1.76 1.95
C PHE A 46 -10.02 2.24 2.30
N ASN A 47 -10.38 3.46 1.92
CA ASN A 47 -11.70 4.02 2.20
C ASN A 47 -12.81 3.27 1.48
N ASN A 48 -12.55 2.81 0.25
CA ASN A 48 -13.50 2.01 -0.52
C ASN A 48 -13.74 0.63 0.08
N GLU A 49 -12.72 0.00 0.66
CA GLU A 49 -12.84 -1.32 1.28
C GLU A 49 -13.32 -1.28 2.74
N LEU A 50 -13.09 -0.17 3.46
CA LEU A 50 -13.37 -0.05 4.89
C LEU A 50 -14.81 -0.43 5.29
N PRO A 51 -15.88 0.00 4.59
CA PRO A 51 -17.25 -0.38 4.95
C PRO A 51 -17.49 -1.88 4.90
N LEU A 52 -16.94 -2.55 3.88
CA LEU A 52 -17.05 -4.00 3.72
C LEU A 52 -16.31 -4.73 4.83
N VAL A 53 -15.10 -4.27 5.19
CA VAL A 53 -14.32 -4.83 6.29
C VAL A 53 -15.06 -4.67 7.62
N ILE A 54 -15.62 -3.48 7.90
CA ILE A 54 -16.43 -3.24 9.11
C ILE A 54 -17.64 -4.17 9.15
N ALA A 55 -18.40 -4.27 8.06
CA ALA A 55 -19.59 -5.11 7.98
C ALA A 55 -19.25 -6.60 8.23
N LYS A 56 -18.23 -7.12 7.55
CA LYS A 56 -17.73 -8.49 7.77
C LYS A 56 -17.30 -8.70 9.21
N THR A 57 -16.64 -7.72 9.81
CA THR A 57 -16.15 -7.82 11.19
C THR A 57 -17.30 -7.85 12.20
N LEU A 58 -18.31 -6.99 12.03
CA LEU A 58 -19.50 -6.98 12.88
C LEU A 58 -20.34 -8.25 12.72
N LEU A 59 -20.57 -8.71 11.49
CA LEU A 59 -21.28 -9.97 11.21
C LEU A 59 -20.55 -11.17 11.82
N SER A 60 -19.22 -11.21 11.69
CA SER A 60 -18.40 -12.26 12.29
C SER A 60 -18.46 -12.22 13.82
N ALA A 61 -18.39 -11.03 14.41
CA ALA A 61 -18.50 -10.85 15.86
C ALA A 61 -19.87 -11.27 16.40
N GLY A 62 -20.95 -10.86 15.74
CA GLY A 62 -22.32 -11.27 16.07
C GLY A 62 -22.51 -12.78 15.93
N THR A 63 -21.99 -13.38 14.86
CA THR A 63 -22.03 -14.84 14.64
C THR A 63 -21.29 -15.59 15.76
N LYS A 64 -20.08 -15.14 16.12
CA LYS A 64 -19.33 -15.72 17.26
C LYS A 64 -20.10 -15.61 18.57
N ALA A 65 -20.72 -14.46 18.84
CA ALA A 65 -21.49 -14.25 20.06
C ALA A 65 -22.73 -15.16 20.12
N ALA A 66 -23.46 -15.28 19.01
CA ALA A 66 -24.63 -16.14 18.90
C ALA A 66 -24.26 -17.62 19.06
N LEU A 67 -23.19 -18.08 18.40
CA LEU A 67 -22.65 -19.42 18.58
C LEU A 67 -22.26 -19.66 20.05
N GLN A 68 -21.55 -18.73 20.68
CA GLN A 68 -21.12 -18.88 22.06
C GLN A 68 -22.31 -18.91 23.05
N TYR A 69 -23.37 -18.14 22.76
CA TYR A 69 -24.61 -18.19 23.53
C TYR A 69 -25.34 -19.53 23.37
N GLY A 70 -25.51 -20.02 22.14
CA GLY A 70 -26.14 -21.33 21.88
C GLY A 70 -25.35 -22.49 22.48
N LEU A 71 -24.02 -22.45 22.41
CA LEU A 71 -23.14 -23.41 23.07
C LEU A 71 -23.33 -23.37 24.59
N GLN A 72 -23.36 -22.17 25.20
CA GLN A 72 -23.57 -22.04 26.64
C GLN A 72 -24.94 -22.57 27.09
N GLU A 73 -25.99 -22.35 26.31
CA GLU A 73 -27.34 -22.84 26.62
C GLU A 73 -27.45 -24.36 26.46
N SER A 74 -26.88 -24.92 25.39
CA SER A 74 -26.84 -26.38 25.18
C SER A 74 -26.07 -27.12 26.28
N VAL A 75 -24.98 -26.54 26.78
CA VAL A 75 -24.21 -27.08 27.92
C VAL A 75 -25.01 -27.02 29.22
N ARG A 76 -25.77 -25.93 29.44
CA ARG A 76 -26.67 -25.81 30.60
C ARG A 76 -27.83 -26.80 30.56
N ALA A 77 -28.36 -27.07 29.37
CA ALA A 77 -29.47 -27.99 29.17
C ALA A 77 -29.06 -29.48 29.23
N ALA A 78 -27.79 -29.80 29.03
CA ALA A 78 -27.32 -31.17 28.98
C ALA A 78 -26.86 -31.69 30.34
N SER A 79 -27.65 -32.59 30.94
CA SER A 79 -27.25 -33.36 32.11
C SER A 79 -26.52 -34.63 31.68
N ASN A 80 -25.27 -34.80 32.15
CA ASN A 80 -24.39 -35.95 32.01
C ASN A 80 -23.51 -36.05 30.74
N GLY A 81 -22.19 -36.12 30.95
CA GLY A 81 -21.18 -36.87 30.17
C GLY A 81 -20.95 -36.53 28.69
N ASP A 82 -21.96 -36.71 27.83
CA ASP A 82 -21.87 -36.69 26.36
C ASP A 82 -21.85 -35.27 25.76
N SER A 83 -22.37 -34.30 26.50
CA SER A 83 -22.43 -32.88 26.12
C SER A 83 -21.05 -32.25 25.92
N ALA A 84 -20.03 -32.76 26.60
CA ALA A 84 -18.67 -32.23 26.52
C ALA A 84 -17.97 -32.56 25.18
N LEU A 85 -18.25 -33.73 24.60
CA LEU A 85 -17.68 -34.19 23.33
C LEU A 85 -18.32 -33.48 22.13
N LEU A 86 -19.65 -33.26 22.17
CA LEU A 86 -20.38 -32.46 21.18
C LEU A 86 -19.98 -30.98 21.22
N LEU A 87 -19.83 -30.41 22.41
CA LEU A 87 -19.31 -29.05 22.60
C LEU A 87 -17.88 -28.91 22.02
N ALA A 88 -17.01 -29.88 22.27
CA ALA A 88 -15.64 -29.88 21.76
C ALA A 88 -15.59 -29.93 20.22
N ALA A 89 -16.38 -30.80 19.59
CA ALA A 89 -16.44 -30.92 18.13
C ALA A 89 -16.98 -29.63 17.45
N MET A 90 -17.99 -28.98 18.03
CA MET A 90 -18.57 -27.75 17.50
C MET A 90 -17.67 -26.53 17.68
N ILE A 91 -16.97 -26.42 18.81
CA ILE A 91 -15.97 -25.36 19.05
C ILE A 91 -14.81 -25.48 18.06
N VAL A 92 -14.30 -26.71 17.83
CA VAL A 92 -13.19 -26.95 16.89
C VAL A 92 -13.58 -26.58 15.45
N GLY A 93 -14.79 -26.92 14.99
CA GLY A 93 -15.27 -26.53 13.65
C GLY A 93 -15.49 -25.02 13.48
N SER A 94 -15.97 -24.34 14.52
CA SER A 94 -16.19 -22.89 14.52
C SER A 94 -14.89 -22.08 14.49
N ILE A 95 -13.85 -22.57 15.18
CA ILE A 95 -12.54 -21.93 15.21
C ILE A 95 -11.86 -22.02 13.84
N TYR A 96 -12.04 -23.15 13.13
CA TYR A 96 -11.37 -23.41 11.85
C TYR A 96 -11.84 -22.48 10.72
N GLN A 97 -13.10 -22.05 10.71
CA GLN A 97 -13.62 -21.17 9.66
C GLN A 97 -13.30 -19.69 9.85
N VAL A 98 -13.02 -19.25 11.09
CA VAL A 98 -12.82 -17.81 11.37
C VAL A 98 -11.34 -17.40 11.40
N SER A 99 -10.42 -18.37 11.32
CA SER A 99 -8.97 -18.12 11.23
C SER A 99 -8.50 -17.74 9.82
N MET A 100 -9.35 -17.81 8.79
CA MET A 100 -8.99 -17.40 7.41
C MET A 100 -9.12 -15.89 7.15
N ASN A 101 -9.25 -15.08 8.21
CA ASN A 101 -9.32 -13.63 8.08
C ASN A 101 -7.93 -13.01 8.32
N ASP A 102 -6.94 -13.47 7.54
CA ASP A 102 -5.68 -12.74 7.42
C ASP A 102 -5.98 -11.49 6.59
N ALA A 103 -6.19 -10.38 7.30
CA ALA A 103 -6.22 -9.07 6.67
C ALA A 103 -4.85 -8.83 6.03
N ASP A 104 -4.84 -8.66 4.71
CA ASP A 104 -3.67 -8.23 3.97
C ASP A 104 -3.19 -6.90 4.57
N LEU A 105 -2.12 -6.95 5.37
CA LEU A 105 -1.44 -5.76 5.87
C LEU A 105 -0.66 -5.16 4.70
N ARG A 106 -1.38 -4.63 3.71
CA ARG A 106 -0.78 -3.94 2.56
C ARG A 106 0.06 -2.79 3.07
N THR A 107 1.36 -3.02 3.06
CA THR A 107 2.35 -2.01 3.42
C THR A 107 3.01 -1.57 2.13
N TRP A 108 2.62 -0.40 1.62
CA TRP A 108 3.19 0.21 0.41
C TRP A 108 4.57 0.85 0.67
N SER A 109 5.25 0.45 1.75
CA SER A 109 6.58 0.96 2.11
C SER A 109 7.64 0.64 1.04
N THR A 110 7.40 -0.38 0.23
CA THR A 110 8.28 -0.78 -0.88
C THR A 110 7.98 -0.06 -2.20
N LEU A 111 6.84 0.65 -2.30
CA LEU A 111 6.48 1.42 -3.49
C LEU A 111 7.02 2.85 -3.42
N PRO A 112 7.37 3.47 -4.57
CA PRO A 112 7.71 4.88 -4.62
C PRO A 112 6.54 5.74 -4.12
N LYS A 113 6.83 6.72 -3.26
CA LYS A 113 5.81 7.64 -2.73
C LYS A 113 5.04 8.39 -3.81
N GLN A 114 5.76 8.89 -4.81
CA GLN A 114 5.19 9.57 -5.96
C GLN A 114 5.94 9.14 -7.21
N ILE A 115 5.19 8.92 -8.29
CA ILE A 115 5.73 8.73 -9.63
C ILE A 115 5.51 10.05 -10.37
N LYS A 116 6.59 10.63 -10.90
CA LYS A 116 6.56 11.91 -11.61
C LYS A 116 7.16 11.77 -13.00
N ILE A 117 6.64 12.55 -13.92
CA ILE A 117 7.17 12.66 -15.28
C ILE A 117 7.48 14.10 -15.62
N SER A 118 8.62 14.32 -16.26
CA SER A 118 8.95 15.60 -16.89
C SER A 118 9.34 15.32 -18.33
N ARG A 119 8.85 16.14 -19.25
CA ARG A 119 9.15 16.02 -20.68
C ARG A 119 9.76 17.32 -21.15
N MET A 120 10.87 17.21 -21.85
CA MET A 120 11.59 18.33 -22.43
C MET A 120 12.26 17.90 -23.74
N PRO A 121 12.54 18.84 -24.67
CA PRO A 121 13.37 18.55 -25.82
C PRO A 121 14.81 18.19 -25.39
N THR A 122 15.47 17.28 -26.12
CA THR A 122 16.90 17.02 -25.92
C THR A 122 17.68 18.33 -26.15
N PRO A 123 18.46 18.82 -25.18
CA PRO A 123 19.21 20.05 -25.34
C PRO A 123 20.36 19.87 -26.33
N LYS A 124 20.70 20.94 -27.06
CA LYS A 124 21.72 20.91 -28.13
C LYS A 124 23.12 20.53 -27.62
N ASP A 125 23.44 20.88 -26.37
CA ASP A 125 24.70 20.57 -25.71
C ASP A 125 24.69 19.21 -24.99
N GLY A 126 23.56 18.48 -25.02
CA GLY A 126 23.39 17.21 -24.34
C GLY A 126 23.41 17.30 -22.81
N LYS A 127 23.30 18.49 -22.22
CA LYS A 127 23.39 18.68 -20.77
C LYS A 127 22.04 18.95 -20.13
N ILE A 128 21.72 18.16 -19.13
CA ILE A 128 20.55 18.36 -18.28
C ILE A 128 21.01 18.43 -16.82
N PHE A 129 20.23 19.08 -15.97
CA PHE A 129 20.49 19.18 -14.55
C PHE A 129 19.34 18.58 -13.78
N ILE A 130 19.66 17.65 -12.87
CA ILE A 130 18.69 16.98 -12.00
C ILE A 130 19.13 17.29 -10.57
N ASP A 131 18.35 18.11 -9.88
CA ASP A 131 18.68 18.59 -8.53
C ASP A 131 20.07 19.26 -8.45
N GLY A 132 20.38 20.06 -9.48
CA GLY A 132 21.67 20.75 -9.62
C GLY A 132 22.82 19.87 -10.13
N ARG A 133 22.63 18.55 -10.26
CA ARG A 133 23.64 17.63 -10.81
C ARG A 133 23.59 17.59 -12.33
N GLU A 134 24.70 17.90 -13.00
CA GLU A 134 24.84 17.72 -14.45
C GLU A 134 24.74 16.24 -14.82
N VAL A 135 23.91 15.94 -15.82
CA VAL A 135 23.74 14.62 -16.44
C VAL A 135 23.83 14.81 -17.95
N LYS A 136 24.63 13.95 -18.60
CA LYS A 136 24.80 13.98 -20.05
C LYS A 136 23.83 13.00 -20.71
N VAL A 137 23.15 13.45 -21.75
CA VAL A 137 22.24 12.66 -22.57
C VAL A 137 22.72 12.63 -24.02
N ASP A 138 22.29 11.62 -24.77
CA ASP A 138 22.75 11.42 -26.15
C ASP A 138 21.98 12.33 -27.10
N VAL A 139 22.69 13.25 -27.76
CA VAL A 139 22.09 14.21 -28.69
C VAL A 139 21.71 13.56 -30.02
N SER A 140 22.38 12.46 -30.39
CA SER A 140 22.10 11.70 -31.62
C SER A 140 20.90 10.76 -31.49
N ALA A 141 20.51 10.45 -30.25
CA ALA A 141 19.40 9.55 -29.98
C ALA A 141 18.05 10.17 -30.35
N ARG A 142 17.17 9.37 -30.96
CA ARG A 142 15.77 9.75 -31.23
C ARG A 142 15.02 10.13 -29.95
N ALA A 143 15.28 9.44 -28.85
CA ALA A 143 14.73 9.76 -27.54
C ALA A 143 15.68 9.38 -26.41
N ASN A 144 15.68 10.18 -25.33
CA ASN A 144 16.39 9.89 -24.10
C ASN A 144 15.38 9.64 -22.97
N ILE A 145 15.55 8.53 -22.25
CA ILE A 145 14.80 8.23 -21.03
C ILE A 145 15.76 8.36 -19.85
N VAL A 146 15.40 9.21 -18.89
CA VAL A 146 16.19 9.40 -17.66
C VAL A 146 15.35 8.98 -16.47
N CYS A 147 15.73 7.87 -15.86
CA CYS A 147 15.11 7.34 -14.66
C CYS A 147 15.83 7.89 -13.42
N VAL A 148 15.09 8.56 -12.55
CA VAL A 148 15.60 9.17 -11.32
C VAL A 148 14.91 8.53 -10.13
N ASN A 149 15.69 8.09 -9.15
CA ASN A 149 15.17 7.63 -7.87
C ASN A 149 15.81 8.44 -6.72
N LYS A 150 14.94 9.09 -5.94
CA LYS A 150 15.26 9.96 -4.79
C LYS A 150 14.51 9.44 -3.55
N PRO A 151 15.14 8.56 -2.75
CA PRO A 151 14.49 7.94 -1.58
C PRO A 151 14.08 8.95 -0.50
N SER A 152 14.88 9.99 -0.28
CA SER A 152 14.60 11.04 0.71
C SER A 152 15.23 12.39 0.30
N ALA A 153 14.97 13.44 1.09
CA ALA A 153 15.49 14.77 0.80
C ALA A 153 17.03 14.87 0.90
N PHE A 154 17.63 14.02 1.74
CA PHE A 154 19.05 14.05 2.06
C PHE A 154 19.82 12.83 1.52
N SER A 155 19.13 11.90 0.86
CA SER A 155 19.77 10.73 0.25
C SER A 155 20.40 11.06 -1.10
N GLN A 156 21.48 10.35 -1.44
CA GLN A 156 22.06 10.41 -2.77
C GLN A 156 21.04 9.97 -3.83
N ILE A 157 20.92 10.77 -4.89
CA ILE A 157 20.03 10.48 -6.02
C ILE A 157 20.70 9.46 -6.94
N SER A 158 19.95 8.42 -7.31
CA SER A 158 20.36 7.47 -8.34
C SER A 158 19.73 7.86 -9.69
N ILE A 159 20.55 7.88 -10.74
CA ILE A 159 20.16 8.33 -12.08
C ILE A 159 20.62 7.28 -13.09
N ARG A 160 19.71 6.85 -13.96
CA ARG A 160 20.00 5.97 -15.09
C ARG A 160 19.50 6.59 -16.38
N CYS A 161 20.35 6.60 -17.40
CA CYS A 161 20.03 7.18 -18.70
C CYS A 161 20.00 6.09 -19.77
N PHE A 162 19.00 6.15 -20.63
CA PHE A 162 18.82 5.23 -21.75
C PHE A 162 18.60 6.06 -23.02
N ALA A 163 19.33 5.71 -24.07
CA ALA A 163 19.19 6.32 -25.39
C ALA A 163 18.47 5.32 -26.31
N ILE A 164 17.43 5.78 -27.00
CA ILE A 164 16.61 4.98 -27.91
C ILE A 164 16.81 5.46 -29.34
N GLY A 165 16.97 4.52 -30.27
CA GLY A 165 17.05 4.79 -31.70
C GLY A 165 18.34 5.52 -32.08
N LYS A 166 19.49 4.94 -31.73
CA LYS A 166 20.79 5.40 -32.23
C LYS A 166 20.87 5.10 -33.73
N HIS A 167 21.27 6.10 -34.50
CA HIS A 167 21.65 5.95 -35.91
C HIS A 167 23.16 5.92 -36.02
#